data_AF-A0AAD5G026-F1
#
_entry.id   AF-A0AAD5G026-F1
#
_cell.length_a   1.000
_cell.length_b   1.000
_cell.length_c   1.000
_cell.angle_alpha   90.00
_cell.angle_beta   90.00
_cell.angle_gamma   90.00
#
_symmetry.space_group_name_H-M   'P 1'
#
loop_
_entity.id
_entity.type
_entity.pdbx_description
1 polymer ?
#
loop_
_entity_poly.entity_id
_entity_poly.type
_entity_poly.pdbx_seq_one_letter_code
_entity_poly.pdbx_strand_id
1 'polypeptide(L)'
;MDRLIKVLQQPEVKNDLDEAYIVRLSKDLKRVQEHTKQADRAIRSFDNSLEASASLEKRIIALYVSYGNIPYTPDKNDTIATAATSVTLEEMVEEKKKEVSKCSEENATTEFDFTTEIAELKKQRATLLSQIEELSHLINREFKSPLPAKINESLELQKTLFSYLKKVLIKYLAISDRVLGSVNTKDQVKEKVRVLCNFFEALLTGQWMTLPEGVSTVVEILMRDGVLLHRDNQVKLRGFDGEI
;
A
#
# COMPACT_ATOMS: atom_id res chain seq x y z
N MET A 1 -50.84 9.10 47.91
CA MET A 1 -50.22 9.60 49.16
C MET A 1 -49.85 8.46 50.09
N ASP A 2 -50.74 7.50 50.36
CA ASP A 2 -50.44 6.37 51.26
C ASP A 2 -49.27 5.47 50.82
N ARG A 3 -49.04 5.29 49.51
CA ARG A 3 -47.87 4.56 48.99
C ARG A 3 -46.54 5.29 49.18
N LEU A 4 -46.54 6.63 49.16
CA LEU A 4 -45.35 7.46 49.38
C LEU A 4 -45.00 7.53 50.87
N ILE A 5 -46.02 7.61 51.73
CA ILE A 5 -45.84 7.55 53.20
C ILE A 5 -45.29 6.17 53.61
N LYS A 6 -45.71 5.08 52.95
CA LYS A 6 -45.19 3.73 53.20
C LYS A 6 -43.73 3.54 52.81
N VAL A 7 -43.25 4.25 51.79
CA VAL A 7 -41.84 4.23 51.36
C VAL A 7 -40.97 5.09 52.29
N LEU A 8 -41.50 6.22 52.77
CA LEU A 8 -40.81 7.10 53.71
C LEU A 8 -40.78 6.58 55.16
N GLN A 9 -41.67 5.65 55.51
CA GLN A 9 -41.72 4.98 56.83
C GLN A 9 -41.02 3.62 56.86
N GLN A 10 -40.36 3.21 55.76
CA GLN A 10 -39.48 2.04 55.85
C GLN A 10 -38.32 2.40 56.79
N PRO A 11 -38.11 1.63 57.88
CA PRO A 11 -36.91 1.83 58.68
C PRO A 11 -35.70 1.68 57.76
N GLU A 12 -34.68 2.53 57.92
CA GLU A 12 -33.38 2.33 57.26
C GLU A 12 -33.01 0.87 57.45
N VAL A 13 -33.03 0.11 56.35
CA VAL A 13 -32.63 -1.29 56.38
C VAL A 13 -31.15 -1.24 56.69
N LYS A 14 -30.80 -1.41 57.97
CA LYS A 14 -29.45 -1.78 58.34
C LYS A 14 -29.14 -3.03 57.54
N ASN A 15 -28.28 -2.87 56.56
CA ASN A 15 -27.97 -3.92 55.62
C ASN A 15 -27.02 -4.86 56.37
N ASP A 16 -27.59 -5.79 57.15
CA ASP A 16 -26.83 -6.80 57.91
C ASP A 16 -25.82 -7.55 57.02
N LEU A 17 -26.12 -7.64 55.72
CA LEU A 17 -25.25 -8.16 54.67
C LEU A 17 -24.02 -7.26 54.40
N ASP A 18 -24.20 -5.94 54.36
CA ASP A 18 -23.10 -4.99 54.17
C ASP A 18 -22.23 -4.92 55.42
N GLU A 19 -22.83 -4.96 56.61
CA GLU A 19 -22.08 -5.05 57.87
C GLU A 19 -21.25 -6.35 57.92
N ALA A 20 -21.84 -7.49 57.55
CA ALA A 20 -21.13 -8.75 57.46
C ALA A 20 -20.02 -8.72 56.38
N TYR A 21 -20.25 -8.06 55.26
CA TYR A 21 -19.26 -7.86 54.20
C TYR A 21 -18.09 -6.99 54.68
N ILE A 22 -18.36 -5.87 55.34
CA ILE A 22 -17.36 -4.96 55.90
C ILE A 22 -16.51 -5.69 56.95
N VAL A 23 -17.13 -6.49 57.83
CA VAL A 23 -16.40 -7.28 58.82
C VAL A 23 -15.48 -8.29 58.14
N ARG A 24 -15.94 -9.01 57.10
CA ARG A 24 -15.10 -9.93 56.32
C ARG A 24 -13.95 -9.21 55.62
N LEU A 25 -14.24 -8.12 54.92
CA LEU A 25 -13.24 -7.32 54.23
C LEU A 25 -12.19 -6.76 55.20
N SER A 26 -12.60 -6.33 56.40
CA SER A 26 -11.68 -5.84 57.43
C SER A 26 -10.72 -6.93 57.93
N LYS A 27 -11.19 -8.18 57.99
CA LYS A 27 -10.37 -9.34 58.35
C LYS A 27 -9.38 -9.68 57.24
N ASP A 28 -9.84 -9.67 55.99
CA ASP A 28 -8.99 -9.89 54.81
C ASP A 28 -7.91 -8.82 54.70
N LEU A 29 -8.27 -7.55 54.90
CA LEU A 29 -7.30 -6.44 54.92
C LEU A 29 -6.23 -6.63 55.99
N LYS A 30 -6.62 -7.03 57.21
CA LYS A 30 -5.65 -7.31 58.28
C LYS A 30 -4.72 -8.47 57.92
N ARG A 31 -5.26 -9.57 57.38
CA ARG A 31 -4.46 -10.73 56.95
C ARG A 31 -3.46 -10.34 55.87
N VAL A 32 -3.91 -9.62 54.83
CA VAL A 32 -3.02 -9.14 53.75
C VAL A 32 -1.96 -8.18 54.30
N GLN A 33 -2.34 -7.23 55.17
CA GLN A 33 -1.38 -6.33 55.82
C GLN A 33 -0.34 -7.07 56.66
N GLU A 34 -0.73 -8.14 57.35
CA GLU A 34 0.21 -8.98 58.10
C GLU A 34 1.15 -9.75 57.17
N HIS A 35 0.65 -10.32 56.07
CA HIS A 35 1.48 -10.94 55.04
C HIS A 35 2.47 -9.95 54.43
N THR A 36 2.03 -8.75 54.08
CA THR A 36 2.91 -7.69 53.56
C THR A 36 3.97 -7.31 54.59
N LYS A 37 3.60 -7.13 55.86
CA LYS A 37 4.57 -6.84 56.94
C LYS A 37 5.58 -7.98 57.15
N GLN A 38 5.16 -9.23 57.02
CA GLN A 38 6.06 -10.38 57.10
C GLN A 38 7.00 -10.43 55.91
N ALA A 39 6.49 -10.17 54.69
CA ALA A 39 7.29 -10.07 53.48
C ALA A 39 8.32 -8.93 53.58
N ASP A 40 7.91 -7.75 54.03
CA ASP A 40 8.82 -6.60 54.23
C ASP A 40 9.92 -6.90 55.26
N ARG A 41 9.58 -7.61 56.35
CA ARG A 41 10.58 -8.05 57.34
C ARG A 41 11.55 -9.06 56.75
N ALA A 42 11.05 -10.00 55.95
CA ALA A 42 11.89 -10.97 55.25
C ALA A 42 12.82 -10.27 54.26
N ILE A 43 12.31 -9.37 53.41
CA ILE A 43 13.10 -8.58 52.46
C ILE A 43 14.22 -7.82 53.19
N ARG A 44 13.88 -7.07 54.25
CA ARG A 44 14.86 -6.32 55.05
C ARG A 44 15.90 -7.20 55.74
N SER A 45 15.54 -8.45 56.07
CA SER A 45 16.49 -9.41 56.63
C SER A 45 17.51 -9.91 55.60
N PHE A 46 17.14 -9.94 54.31
CA PHE A 46 18.02 -10.34 53.21
C PHE A 46 18.85 -9.17 52.66
N ASP A 47 18.30 -7.95 52.60
CA ASP A 47 18.95 -6.78 52.00
C ASP A 47 20.31 -6.44 52.63
N ASN A 48 20.49 -6.70 53.93
CA ASN A 48 21.76 -6.44 54.61
C ASN A 48 22.89 -7.44 54.27
N SER A 49 22.61 -8.54 53.55
CA SER A 49 23.59 -9.62 53.28
C SER A 49 23.68 -10.08 51.81
N LEU A 50 22.61 -9.93 51.01
CA LEU A 50 22.51 -10.56 49.70
C LEU A 50 22.76 -9.64 48.50
N GLU A 51 22.40 -8.35 48.59
CA GLU A 51 22.48 -7.44 47.44
C GLU A 51 23.91 -7.18 46.97
N ALA A 52 24.90 -7.26 47.87
CA ALA A 52 26.32 -7.12 47.55
C ALA A 52 26.97 -8.41 47.00
N SER A 53 26.33 -9.59 47.16
CA SER A 53 26.97 -10.90 46.96
C SER A 53 26.42 -11.73 45.79
N ALA A 54 25.31 -11.33 45.16
CA ALA A 54 24.70 -12.08 44.05
C ALA A 54 25.11 -11.55 42.65
N SER A 55 25.75 -12.42 41.84
CA SER A 55 26.10 -12.14 40.44
C SER A 55 24.85 -11.94 39.54
N LEU A 56 25.02 -11.23 38.43
CA LEU A 56 23.93 -10.88 37.51
C LEU A 56 23.21 -12.13 36.96
N GLU A 57 23.97 -13.18 36.64
CA GLU A 57 23.44 -14.43 36.07
C GLU A 57 22.49 -15.13 37.05
N LYS A 58 22.84 -15.12 38.35
CA LYS A 58 21.98 -15.70 39.39
C LYS A 58 20.69 -14.92 39.55
N ARG A 59 20.73 -13.58 39.41
CA ARG A 59 19.53 -12.72 39.45
C ARG A 59 18.61 -13.01 38.26
N ILE A 60 19.16 -13.17 37.06
CA ILE A 60 18.38 -13.50 35.85
C ILE A 60 17.68 -14.85 36.00
N ILE A 61 18.38 -15.88 36.50
CA ILE A 61 17.78 -17.20 36.74
C ILE A 61 16.68 -17.12 37.81
N ALA A 62 16.94 -16.43 38.92
CA ALA A 62 15.96 -16.25 39.99
C ALA A 62 14.71 -15.49 39.51
N LEU A 63 14.88 -14.48 38.66
CA LEU A 63 13.78 -13.72 38.07
C LEU A 63 12.93 -14.60 37.15
N TYR A 64 13.56 -15.40 36.29
CA TYR A 64 12.85 -16.35 35.42
C TYR A 64 12.03 -17.37 36.21
N VAL A 65 12.58 -17.90 37.30
CA VAL A 65 11.86 -18.82 38.20
C VAL A 65 10.71 -18.11 38.93
N SER A 66 10.92 -16.86 39.33
CA SER A 66 9.90 -16.07 40.06
C SER A 66 8.71 -15.71 39.17
N TYR A 67 8.92 -15.41 37.88
CA TYR A 67 7.84 -15.12 36.95
C TYR A 67 6.88 -16.30 36.72
N GLY A 68 7.32 -17.54 36.94
CA GLY A 68 6.49 -18.73 36.83
C GLY A 68 5.61 -19.02 38.06
N ASN A 69 5.86 -18.34 39.19
CA ASN A 69 5.21 -18.63 40.47
C ASN A 69 4.39 -17.43 40.96
N ILE A 70 3.13 -17.66 41.31
CA ILE A 70 2.27 -16.63 41.91
C ILE A 70 2.53 -16.61 43.43
N PRO A 71 3.05 -15.50 44.00
CA PRO A 71 3.51 -15.46 45.38
C PRO A 71 2.37 -15.37 46.42
N TYR A 72 1.17 -14.97 46.01
CA TYR A 72 0.00 -14.89 46.88
C TYR A 72 -1.20 -15.56 46.23
N THR A 73 -1.74 -16.57 46.91
CA THR A 73 -2.98 -17.23 46.53
C THR A 73 -4.08 -16.83 47.51
N PRO A 74 -5.10 -16.07 47.09
CA PRO A 74 -6.20 -15.69 47.97
C PRO A 74 -7.01 -16.92 48.40
N ASP A 75 -7.62 -16.86 49.59
CA ASP A 75 -8.56 -17.89 50.01
C ASP A 75 -9.87 -17.78 49.23
N LYS A 76 -10.61 -18.88 49.10
CA LYS A 76 -11.89 -18.95 48.38
C LYS A 76 -12.95 -17.95 48.88
N ASN A 77 -12.83 -17.51 50.12
CA ASN A 77 -13.79 -16.60 50.76
C ASN A 77 -13.30 -15.14 50.79
N ASP A 78 -12.21 -14.83 50.10
CA ASP A 78 -11.61 -13.50 50.11
C ASP A 78 -12.44 -12.53 49.29
N THR A 79 -12.84 -11.43 49.92
CA THR A 79 -13.61 -10.37 49.25
C THR A 79 -12.73 -9.23 48.74
N ILE A 80 -11.42 -9.28 49.01
CA ILE A 80 -10.46 -8.23 48.64
C ILE A 80 -10.32 -8.05 47.14
N ALA A 81 -10.37 -9.13 46.36
CA ALA A 81 -10.30 -9.06 44.90
C ALA A 81 -11.51 -8.33 44.32
N THR A 82 -12.71 -8.67 44.80
CA THR A 82 -13.94 -7.99 44.40
C THR A 82 -13.89 -6.51 44.78
N ALA A 83 -13.49 -6.18 46.01
CA ALA A 83 -13.34 -4.79 46.44
C ALA A 83 -12.34 -4.01 45.56
N ALA A 84 -11.18 -4.61 45.25
CA ALA A 84 -10.18 -3.98 44.39
C ALA A 84 -10.72 -3.74 42.98
N THR A 85 -11.41 -4.73 42.39
CA THR A 85 -12.03 -4.55 41.07
C THR A 85 -13.08 -3.45 41.06
N SER A 86 -13.91 -3.34 42.11
CA SER A 86 -14.90 -2.28 42.23
C SER A 86 -14.26 -0.90 42.24
N VAL A 87 -13.19 -0.70 43.03
CA VAL A 87 -12.45 0.58 43.06
C VAL A 87 -11.89 0.91 41.68
N THR A 88 -11.23 -0.05 41.01
CA THR A 88 -10.69 0.22 39.67
C THR A 88 -11.76 0.57 38.63
N LEU A 89 -12.93 -0.07 38.70
CA LEU A 89 -14.04 0.22 37.80
C LEU A 89 -14.64 1.60 38.09
N GLU A 90 -14.78 1.98 39.35
CA GLU A 90 -15.23 3.30 39.76
C GLU A 90 -14.28 4.40 39.27
N GLU A 91 -12.97 4.21 39.43
CA GLU A 91 -11.95 5.12 38.92
C GLU A 91 -12.03 5.26 37.39
N MET A 92 -12.15 4.16 36.66
CA MET A 92 -12.33 4.17 35.20
C MET A 92 -13.61 4.90 34.79
N VAL A 93 -14.72 4.69 35.52
CA VAL A 93 -15.98 5.38 35.25
C VAL A 93 -15.85 6.87 35.52
N GLU A 94 -15.19 7.29 36.60
CA GLU A 94 -14.93 8.69 36.89
C GLU A 94 -14.03 9.36 35.86
N GLU A 95 -12.97 8.69 35.42
CA GLU A 95 -12.10 9.17 34.36
C GLU A 95 -12.88 9.37 33.05
N LYS A 96 -13.69 8.38 32.66
CA LYS A 96 -14.52 8.49 31.46
C LYS A 96 -15.60 9.55 31.57
N LYS A 97 -16.20 9.75 32.75
CA LYS A 97 -17.11 10.88 32.99
C LYS A 97 -16.40 12.22 32.78
N LYS A 98 -15.18 12.38 33.31
CA LYS A 98 -14.38 13.61 33.12
C LYS A 98 -14.03 13.84 31.65
N GLU A 99 -13.66 12.80 30.92
CA GLU A 99 -13.40 12.88 29.47
C GLU A 99 -14.65 13.32 28.69
N VAL A 100 -15.81 12.72 28.98
CA VAL A 100 -17.08 13.06 28.30
C VAL A 100 -17.48 14.51 28.61
N SER A 101 -17.33 14.96 29.85
CA SER A 101 -17.60 16.35 30.23
C SER A 101 -16.69 17.34 29.49
N LYS A 102 -15.38 17.06 29.42
CA LYS A 102 -14.44 17.88 28.65
C LYS A 102 -14.79 17.93 27.16
N CYS A 103 -15.12 16.77 26.58
CA CYS A 103 -15.50 16.69 25.17
C CYS A 103 -16.84 17.40 24.90
N SER A 104 -17.78 17.40 25.85
CA SER A 104 -19.04 18.12 25.74
C SER A 104 -18.86 19.64 25.84
N GLU A 105 -17.92 20.11 26.65
CA GLU A 105 -17.57 21.53 26.77
C GLU A 105 -16.80 22.05 25.55
N GLU A 106 -15.88 21.25 24.99
CA GLU A 106 -15.13 21.59 23.77
C GLU A 106 -16.02 21.57 22.51
N ASN A 107 -17.01 20.66 22.43
CA ASN A 107 -17.90 20.54 21.27
C ASN A 107 -19.19 21.39 21.35
N ALA A 108 -19.47 22.06 22.48
CA ALA A 108 -20.64 22.93 22.60
C ALA A 108 -20.51 24.24 21.78
N THR A 109 -19.33 24.55 21.24
CA THR A 109 -19.08 25.76 20.43
C THR A 109 -18.68 25.49 18.97
N THR A 110 -18.51 24.25 18.56
CA THR A 110 -18.36 23.92 17.13
C THR A 110 -19.73 23.69 16.50
N GLU A 111 -20.49 24.77 16.33
CA GLU A 111 -21.36 24.85 15.15
C GLU A 111 -20.44 24.66 13.94
N PHE A 112 -20.63 23.59 13.18
CA PHE A 112 -19.87 23.37 11.96
C PHE A 112 -20.13 24.54 11.01
N ASP A 113 -19.19 25.49 10.96
CA ASP A 113 -19.29 26.67 10.10
C ASP A 113 -18.90 26.30 8.66
N PHE A 114 -19.88 25.77 7.92
CA PHE A 114 -19.74 25.43 6.51
C PHE A 114 -19.72 26.67 5.60
N THR A 115 -19.74 27.89 6.12
CA THR A 115 -19.78 29.09 5.25
C THR A 115 -18.55 29.20 4.35
N THR A 116 -17.39 28.80 4.85
CA THR A 116 -16.12 28.79 4.09
C THR A 116 -16.13 27.75 2.97
N GLU A 117 -16.56 26.52 3.29
CA GLU A 117 -16.67 25.41 2.33
C GLU A 117 -17.72 25.70 1.24
N ILE A 118 -18.84 26.32 1.61
CA ILE A 118 -19.87 26.77 0.65
C ILE A 118 -19.32 27.87 -0.26
N ALA A 119 -18.52 28.80 0.26
CA ALA A 119 -17.90 29.86 -0.55
C ALA A 119 -16.90 29.29 -1.55
N GLU A 120 -16.11 28.30 -1.14
CA GLU A 120 -15.15 27.62 -2.00
C GLU A 120 -15.82 26.83 -3.12
N LEU A 121 -16.88 26.07 -2.80
CA LEU A 121 -17.68 25.35 -3.80
C LEU A 121 -18.32 26.30 -4.83
N LYS A 122 -18.77 27.48 -4.41
CA LYS A 122 -19.29 28.51 -5.34
C LYS A 122 -18.21 29.02 -6.30
N LYS A 123 -16.98 29.22 -5.81
CA LYS A 123 -15.84 29.65 -6.63
C LYS A 123 -15.43 28.56 -7.63
N GLN A 124 -15.41 27.30 -7.21
CA GLN A 124 -15.15 26.15 -8.09
C GLN A 124 -16.22 26.02 -9.17
N ARG A 125 -17.50 26.22 -8.82
CA ARG A 125 -18.59 26.23 -9.81
C ARG A 125 -18.40 27.33 -10.87
N ALA A 126 -18.03 28.54 -10.45
CA ALA A 126 -17.83 29.67 -11.38
C ALA A 126 -16.67 29.43 -12.34
N THR A 127 -15.56 28.86 -11.86
CA THR A 127 -14.39 28.52 -12.69
C THR A 127 -14.71 27.42 -13.70
N LEU A 128 -15.41 26.36 -13.28
CA LEU A 128 -15.84 25.29 -14.19
C LEU A 128 -16.78 25.80 -15.28
N LEU A 129 -17.72 26.69 -14.95
CA LEU A 129 -18.61 27.29 -15.95
C LEU A 129 -17.85 28.14 -16.97
N SER A 130 -16.85 28.92 -16.54
CA SER A 130 -15.98 29.69 -17.44
C SER A 130 -15.18 28.77 -18.38
N GLN A 131 -14.64 27.65 -17.86
CA GLN A 131 -13.92 26.67 -18.69
C GLN A 131 -14.84 26.01 -19.72
N ILE A 132 -16.09 25.69 -19.34
CA ILE A 132 -17.08 25.14 -20.26
C ILE A 132 -17.40 26.16 -21.35
N GLU A 133 -17.55 27.45 -21.01
CA GLU A 133 -17.81 28.51 -21.98
C GLU A 133 -16.64 28.68 -22.96
N GLU A 134 -15.41 28.70 -22.48
CA GLU A 134 -14.20 28.71 -23.32
C GLU A 134 -14.12 27.49 -24.25
N LEU A 135 -14.35 26.29 -23.71
CA LEU A 135 -14.36 25.05 -24.50
C LEU A 135 -15.50 25.05 -25.52
N SER A 136 -16.67 25.60 -25.18
CA SER A 136 -17.79 25.74 -26.12
C SER A 136 -17.46 26.69 -27.28
N HIS A 137 -16.72 27.76 -27.00
CA HIS A 137 -16.19 28.66 -28.02
C HIS A 137 -15.13 27.98 -28.90
N LEU A 138 -14.30 27.11 -28.32
CA LEU A 138 -13.30 26.34 -29.05
C LEU A 138 -13.93 25.22 -29.89
N ILE A 139 -15.04 24.61 -29.46
CA ILE A 139 -15.80 23.63 -30.25
C ILE A 139 -16.38 24.29 -31.53
N ASN A 140 -16.77 25.56 -31.45
CA ASN A 140 -17.22 26.33 -32.61
C ASN A 140 -16.08 26.71 -33.57
N ARG A 141 -14.81 26.59 -33.15
CA ARG A 141 -13.66 26.64 -34.06
C ARG A 141 -13.40 25.21 -34.51
N GLU A 142 -13.64 24.91 -35.79
CA GLU A 142 -13.40 23.57 -36.36
C GLU A 142 -12.06 22.97 -35.91
N PHE A 143 -12.12 22.05 -34.94
CA PHE A 143 -10.93 21.31 -34.52
C PHE A 143 -10.51 20.40 -35.68
N LYS A 144 -9.47 20.81 -36.40
CA LYS A 144 -8.84 19.99 -37.43
C LYS A 144 -7.82 19.09 -36.78
N SER A 145 -8.20 17.84 -36.57
CA SER A 145 -7.29 16.81 -36.04
C SER A 145 -6.02 16.74 -36.90
N PRO A 146 -4.81 16.74 -36.30
CA PRO A 146 -3.56 16.59 -37.04
C PRO A 146 -3.31 15.14 -37.50
N LEU A 147 -4.10 14.18 -37.02
CA LEU A 147 -3.98 12.75 -37.33
C LEU A 147 -4.01 12.44 -38.84
N PRO A 148 -5.00 12.91 -39.64
CA PRO A 148 -5.02 12.64 -41.08
C PRO A 148 -3.78 13.17 -41.81
N ALA A 149 -3.25 14.32 -41.41
CA ALA A 149 -2.03 14.87 -42.02
C ALA A 149 -0.82 13.98 -41.71
N LYS A 150 -0.68 13.52 -40.46
CA LYS A 150 0.42 12.62 -40.05
C LYS A 150 0.31 11.22 -40.67
N ILE A 151 -0.91 10.72 -40.88
CA ILE A 151 -1.14 9.46 -41.61
C ILE A 151 -0.68 9.59 -43.06
N ASN A 152 -1.05 10.68 -43.74
CA ASN A 152 -0.62 10.92 -45.12
C ASN A 152 0.91 11.05 -45.24
N GLU A 153 1.54 11.77 -44.31
CA GLU A 153 3.01 11.89 -44.24
C GLU A 153 3.68 10.52 -44.06
N SER A 154 3.15 9.67 -43.17
CA SER A 154 3.65 8.30 -42.98
C SER A 154 3.53 7.45 -44.25
N LEU A 155 2.40 7.53 -44.96
CA LEU A 155 2.19 6.81 -46.22
C LEU A 155 3.14 7.27 -47.33
N GLU A 156 3.42 8.57 -47.42
CA GLU A 156 4.39 9.11 -48.38
C GLU A 156 5.82 8.67 -48.06
N LEU A 157 6.18 8.68 -46.79
CA LEU A 157 7.50 8.23 -46.32
C LEU A 157 7.69 6.73 -46.57
N GLN A 158 6.66 5.93 -46.31
CA GLN A 158 6.66 4.49 -46.63
C GLN A 158 6.88 4.26 -48.12
N LYS A 159 6.12 4.94 -49.00
CA LYS A 159 6.29 4.82 -50.46
C LYS A 159 7.71 5.20 -50.90
N THR A 160 8.25 6.26 -50.33
CA THR A 160 9.60 6.75 -50.65
C THR A 160 10.65 5.74 -50.23
N LEU A 161 10.55 5.21 -49.00
CA LEU A 161 11.44 4.17 -48.49
C LEU A 161 11.44 2.92 -49.38
N PHE A 162 10.27 2.37 -49.73
CA PHE A 162 10.19 1.19 -50.59
C PHE A 162 10.72 1.43 -52.01
N SER A 163 10.56 2.64 -52.55
CA SER A 163 11.14 3.01 -53.85
C SER A 163 12.67 3.00 -53.81
N TYR A 164 13.26 3.60 -52.77
CA TYR A 164 14.71 3.57 -52.56
C TYR A 164 15.23 2.15 -52.30
N LEU A 165 14.54 1.40 -51.44
CA LEU A 165 14.91 0.04 -51.09
C LEU A 165 14.91 -0.87 -52.31
N LYS A 166 13.90 -0.78 -53.19
CA LYS A 166 13.89 -1.49 -54.48
C LYS A 166 15.12 -1.14 -55.34
N LYS A 167 15.48 0.14 -55.46
CA LYS A 167 16.66 0.55 -56.25
C LYS A 167 17.96 -0.01 -55.67
N VAL A 168 18.11 0.02 -54.33
CA VAL A 168 19.29 -0.51 -53.64
C VAL A 168 19.36 -2.02 -53.77
N LEU A 169 18.25 -2.73 -53.56
CA LEU A 169 18.18 -4.18 -53.70
C LEU A 169 18.50 -4.65 -55.12
N ILE A 170 17.99 -3.96 -56.15
CA ILE A 170 18.31 -4.28 -57.54
C ILE A 170 19.81 -4.09 -57.83
N LYS A 171 20.41 -3.00 -57.33
CA LYS A 171 21.85 -2.76 -57.45
C LYS A 171 22.67 -3.81 -56.71
N TYR A 172 22.26 -4.16 -55.49
CA TYR A 172 22.90 -5.20 -54.68
C TYR A 172 22.84 -6.55 -55.39
N LEU A 173 21.67 -6.95 -55.89
CA LEU A 173 21.50 -8.19 -56.64
C LEU A 173 22.40 -8.21 -57.88
N ALA A 174 22.42 -7.13 -58.67
CA ALA A 174 23.30 -7.03 -59.84
C ALA A 174 24.81 -7.14 -59.50
N ILE A 175 25.24 -6.62 -58.35
CA ILE A 175 26.63 -6.76 -57.87
C ILE A 175 26.88 -8.19 -57.35
N SER A 176 25.93 -8.76 -56.61
CA SER A 176 26.03 -10.11 -56.07
C SER A 176 26.00 -11.18 -57.16
N ASP A 177 25.23 -10.96 -58.24
CA ASP A 177 25.20 -11.86 -59.40
C ASP A 177 26.53 -11.89 -60.15
N ARG A 178 27.24 -10.75 -60.19
CA ARG A 178 28.60 -10.69 -60.73
C ARG A 178 29.61 -11.53 -59.94
N VAL A 179 29.35 -11.78 -58.65
CA VAL A 179 30.28 -12.46 -57.73
C VAL A 179 29.89 -13.92 -57.45
N LEU A 180 28.59 -14.22 -57.37
CA LEU A 180 28.04 -15.52 -56.94
C LEU A 180 27.25 -16.25 -58.05
N GLY A 181 26.91 -15.59 -59.16
CA GLY A 181 26.21 -16.21 -60.31
C GLY A 181 24.82 -16.81 -59.98
N SER A 182 24.13 -16.29 -58.96
CA SER A 182 22.93 -16.96 -58.40
C SER A 182 21.61 -16.62 -59.09
N VAL A 183 21.50 -15.50 -59.81
CA VAL A 183 20.26 -15.07 -60.48
C VAL A 183 20.50 -14.85 -61.98
N ASN A 184 19.98 -15.76 -62.81
CA ASN A 184 20.22 -15.75 -64.26
C ASN A 184 19.03 -15.21 -65.09
N THR A 185 17.84 -15.07 -64.47
CA THR A 185 16.61 -14.70 -65.17
C THR A 185 15.93 -13.49 -64.54
N LYS A 186 15.38 -12.59 -65.37
CA LYS A 186 14.66 -11.37 -64.94
C LYS A 186 13.54 -11.63 -63.92
N ASP A 187 12.88 -12.79 -64.02
CA ASP A 187 11.79 -13.16 -63.12
C ASP A 187 12.29 -13.63 -61.74
N GLN A 188 13.46 -14.24 -61.67
CA GLN A 188 14.10 -14.61 -60.39
C GLN A 188 14.56 -13.35 -59.63
N VAL A 189 15.04 -12.32 -60.34
CA VAL A 189 15.38 -11.02 -59.72
C VAL A 189 14.13 -10.37 -59.12
N LYS A 190 13.01 -10.35 -59.86
CA LYS A 190 11.75 -9.79 -59.37
C LYS A 190 11.26 -10.52 -58.12
N GLU A 191 11.34 -11.85 -58.11
CA GLU A 191 10.90 -12.64 -56.97
C GLU A 191 11.78 -12.43 -55.73
N LYS A 192 13.12 -12.40 -55.90
CA LYS A 192 14.04 -12.09 -54.80
C LYS A 192 13.85 -10.68 -54.26
N VAL A 193 13.64 -9.68 -55.11
CA VAL A 193 13.31 -8.31 -54.67
C VAL A 193 11.98 -8.28 -53.91
N ARG A 194 10.98 -9.05 -54.34
CA ARG A 194 9.68 -9.14 -53.66
C ARG A 194 9.81 -9.76 -52.27
N VAL A 195 10.51 -10.88 -52.15
CA VAL A 195 10.79 -11.55 -50.86
C VAL A 195 11.54 -10.61 -49.91
N LEU A 196 12.55 -9.90 -50.40
CA LEU A 196 13.29 -8.92 -49.60
C LEU A 196 12.43 -7.70 -49.21
N CYS A 197 11.60 -7.17 -50.11
CA CYS A 197 10.69 -6.07 -49.76
C CYS A 197 9.69 -6.50 -48.69
N ASN A 198 9.11 -7.70 -48.81
CA ASN A 198 8.20 -8.25 -47.81
C ASN A 198 8.92 -8.48 -46.46
N PHE A 199 10.19 -8.92 -46.50
CA PHE A 199 11.03 -9.01 -45.31
C PHE A 199 11.20 -7.64 -44.64
N PHE A 200 11.56 -6.58 -45.37
CA PHE A 200 11.68 -5.24 -44.78
C PHE A 200 10.34 -4.67 -44.29
N GLU A 201 9.23 -4.97 -44.97
CA GLU A 201 7.89 -4.55 -44.54
C GLU A 201 7.50 -5.19 -43.21
N ALA A 202 7.71 -6.50 -43.08
CA ALA A 202 7.39 -7.20 -41.86
C ALA A 202 8.43 -6.96 -40.74
N LEU A 203 9.64 -6.49 -41.07
CA LEU A 203 10.65 -6.03 -40.11
C LEU A 203 10.29 -4.65 -39.52
N LEU A 204 9.64 -3.78 -40.30
CA LEU A 204 9.15 -2.46 -39.85
C LEU A 204 7.85 -2.55 -39.03
N THR A 205 7.04 -3.58 -39.25
CA THR A 205 5.72 -3.76 -38.60
C THR A 205 5.72 -4.79 -37.49
N GLY A 206 6.65 -5.76 -37.50
CA GLY A 206 6.71 -6.87 -36.56
C GLY A 206 7.68 -6.65 -35.39
N GLN A 207 7.32 -7.15 -34.20
CA GLN A 207 8.19 -7.11 -33.02
C GLN A 207 9.33 -8.12 -33.07
N TRP A 208 9.13 -9.32 -33.63
CA TRP A 208 10.15 -10.35 -33.83
C TRP A 208 9.80 -11.17 -35.07
N MET A 209 10.73 -11.27 -36.02
CA MET A 209 10.49 -11.92 -37.32
C MET A 209 11.34 -13.18 -37.50
N THR A 210 10.74 -14.28 -37.96
CA THR A 210 11.45 -15.47 -38.43
C THR A 210 12.09 -15.27 -39.80
N LEU A 211 13.33 -15.70 -39.96
CA LEU A 211 14.13 -15.52 -41.18
C LEU A 211 13.56 -16.30 -42.39
N PRO A 212 13.18 -15.62 -43.50
CA PRO A 212 12.80 -16.29 -44.74
C PRO A 212 14.01 -16.91 -45.47
N GLU A 213 13.78 -17.99 -46.22
CA GLU A 213 14.81 -18.65 -47.02
C GLU A 213 15.38 -17.72 -48.10
N GLY A 214 16.71 -17.54 -48.12
CA GLY A 214 17.42 -16.72 -49.10
C GLY A 214 17.65 -15.25 -48.73
N VAL A 215 17.43 -14.87 -47.47
CA VAL A 215 17.70 -13.52 -46.94
C VAL A 215 18.94 -13.48 -46.03
N SER A 216 19.61 -14.63 -45.83
CA SER A 216 20.74 -14.80 -44.90
C SER A 216 21.87 -13.80 -45.10
N THR A 217 22.32 -13.58 -46.34
CA THR A 217 23.42 -12.64 -46.63
C THR A 217 23.07 -11.19 -46.30
N VAL A 218 21.81 -10.79 -46.50
CA VAL A 218 21.37 -9.41 -46.20
C VAL A 218 21.27 -9.23 -44.68
N VAL A 219 20.82 -10.26 -43.97
CA VAL A 219 20.73 -10.27 -42.51
C VAL A 219 22.11 -10.25 -41.88
N GLU A 220 23.09 -10.99 -42.42
CA GLU A 220 24.48 -10.95 -41.97
C GLU A 220 25.09 -9.54 -42.11
N ILE A 221 24.84 -8.85 -43.23
CA ILE A 221 25.28 -7.46 -43.42
C ILE A 221 24.64 -6.54 -42.38
N LEU A 222 23.33 -6.66 -42.17
CA LEU A 222 22.59 -5.83 -41.23
C LEU A 222 22.92 -6.13 -39.76
N MET A 223 23.31 -7.37 -39.44
CA MET A 223 23.86 -7.75 -38.13
C MET A 223 25.27 -7.17 -37.93
N ARG A 224 26.14 -7.24 -38.95
CA ARG A 224 27.48 -6.65 -38.90
C ARG A 224 27.45 -5.15 -38.67
N ASP A 225 26.48 -4.47 -39.29
CA ASP A 225 26.30 -3.03 -39.17
C ASP A 225 25.48 -2.65 -37.90
N GLY A 226 25.12 -3.62 -37.05
CA GLY A 226 24.51 -3.39 -35.73
C GLY A 226 23.06 -2.93 -35.75
N VAL A 227 22.38 -3.04 -36.90
CA VAL A 227 21.01 -2.56 -37.15
C VAL A 227 19.96 -3.55 -36.60
N LEU A 228 20.32 -4.83 -36.49
CA LEU A 228 19.42 -5.91 -36.10
C LEU A 228 19.80 -6.57 -34.77
N LEU A 229 18.79 -6.91 -33.98
CA LEU A 229 18.88 -7.77 -32.80
C LEU A 229 18.52 -9.21 -33.21
N HIS A 230 19.36 -10.18 -32.87
CA HIS A 230 19.14 -11.60 -33.19
C HIS A 230 18.89 -12.42 -31.92
N ARG A 231 17.81 -13.21 -31.92
CA ARG A 231 17.47 -14.14 -30.83
C ARG A 231 16.78 -15.38 -31.40
N ASP A 232 17.30 -16.57 -31.13
CA ASP A 232 16.64 -17.86 -31.38
C ASP A 232 15.96 -17.98 -32.77
N ASN A 233 16.69 -17.60 -33.83
CA ASN A 233 16.23 -17.60 -35.23
C ASN A 233 15.20 -16.51 -35.61
N GLN A 234 15.02 -15.53 -34.73
CA GLN A 234 14.23 -14.34 -34.95
C GLN A 234 15.10 -13.08 -35.00
N VAL A 235 14.64 -12.08 -35.73
CA VAL A 235 15.35 -10.82 -35.93
C VAL A 235 14.42 -9.62 -35.73
N LYS A 236 14.95 -8.55 -35.13
CA LYS A 236 14.24 -7.30 -34.85
C LYS A 236 15.10 -6.07 -35.19
N LEU A 237 14.47 -4.97 -35.63
CA LEU A 237 15.15 -3.67 -35.76
C LEU A 237 15.48 -3.08 -34.38
N ARG A 238 16.74 -2.67 -34.22
CA ARG A 238 17.18 -1.95 -33.02
C ARG A 238 16.64 -0.51 -33.04
N GLY A 239 16.05 -0.05 -31.93
CA GLY A 239 15.58 1.34 -31.77
C GLY A 239 14.15 1.63 -32.25
N PHE A 240 13.43 0.62 -32.76
CA PHE A 240 11.97 0.64 -32.92
C PHE A 240 11.24 0.04 -31.71
N ASP A 241 11.93 -0.05 -30.57
CA ASP A 241 11.32 -0.34 -29.29
C ASP A 241 10.54 0.89 -28.85
N GLY A 242 9.23 0.89 -29.12
CA GLY A 242 8.33 1.84 -28.47
C GLY A 242 8.32 1.53 -26.98
N GLU A 243 9.13 2.26 -26.21
CA GLU A 243 8.75 2.59 -24.83
C GLU A 243 7.54 3.54 -24.95
N ILE A 244 6.35 2.95 -24.80
CA ILE A 244 5.19 3.65 -24.25
C ILE A 244 5.27 3.47 -22.74
#